data_AF-A0A7J7N8D0-F1
#
_entry.id   AF-A0A7J7N8D0-F1
#
_cell.length_a   1.000
_cell.length_b   1.000
_cell.length_c   1.000
_cell.angle_alpha   90.00
_cell.angle_beta   90.00
_cell.angle_gamma   90.00
#
_symmetry.space_group_name_H-M   'P 1'
#
loop_
_entity.id
_entity.type
_entity.pdbx_description
1 polymer ?
#
loop_
_entity_poly.entity_id
_entity_poly.type
_entity_poly.pdbx_seq_one_letter_code
_entity_poly.pdbx_strand_id
1 'polypeptide(L)'
;MADRDEDDLRMALRMSLNSPPEPKRSKPREFVVEESEEAKDRRLQRELMAAAAEKRMVLARDAAVKVERVVEVKSGSSKVSVTKGKEGKYLSVGEELAETDAKQLFSMVFGDGVTREILAQWSNQGIRFSSDPETCMGLVQHEGGPCGVLATIQAFVLKYLLFVPDELSKNTTTSPSQNMGQSGYFALGNWASLTEDGKARALVRSMIEILSTCGSKKRAVVVTLNVFSHLPDEGSEDGKSDERVAKALEGLSIESASDLQKVLRVNTFTSQMTISQHLKTMLPVFRSRMGAMLFLISALLSRGLESVQADRDDPSTPLVTAPFGHASQEIVNLLLCGQAVPNVFDGRMDFGGGMFLKGIPTSVEVGFLTLLESLNLCKVGQQLKHPKWPIWVVGSESHYTVIFAVNTDVQHENELEERESLIRRAFNDQDQSGGGGFISVEGLHQVLKETNINMPQEKLENLSNMGFIVWSEFWQTLLELDRSVGGMKDSTGMMGKKIFDLYHFNGIAKSVLSGNQVAGGGESPMQKPRISKMSVSVPPKWTPEEFMATGSSGEGSSNEVVEVSKPEPFQHAPLVDCVRTRWARAVCSWSGDPPSIV
;
A
#
# COMPACT_ATOMS: atom_id res chain seq x y z
N MET A 1 52.63 -14.43 -47.70
CA MET A 1 51.59 -15.03 -46.83
C MET A 1 51.62 -14.32 -45.49
N ALA A 2 51.37 -13.02 -45.49
CA ALA A 2 51.34 -12.17 -44.29
C ALA A 2 50.38 -10.99 -44.51
N ASP A 3 50.22 -10.53 -45.76
CA ASP A 3 49.25 -9.47 -46.10
C ASP A 3 47.81 -9.96 -46.33
N ARG A 4 47.55 -11.27 -46.37
CA ARG A 4 46.17 -11.81 -46.48
C ARG A 4 45.47 -11.95 -45.13
N ASP A 5 46.24 -12.13 -44.06
CA ASP A 5 45.70 -12.34 -42.72
C ASP A 5 45.33 -11.01 -42.04
N GLU A 6 45.90 -9.89 -42.48
CA GLU A 6 45.58 -8.56 -41.93
C GLU A 6 44.26 -7.98 -42.51
N ASP A 7 43.93 -8.32 -43.76
CA ASP A 7 42.68 -7.90 -44.40
C ASP A 7 41.47 -8.71 -43.89
N ASP A 8 41.65 -10.01 -43.60
CA ASP A 8 40.60 -10.85 -43.00
C ASP A 8 40.32 -10.46 -41.53
N LEU A 9 41.34 -10.03 -40.77
CA LEU A 9 41.18 -9.52 -39.40
C LEU A 9 40.44 -8.16 -39.37
N ARG A 10 40.71 -7.28 -40.35
CA ARG A 10 40.01 -5.99 -40.51
C ARG A 10 38.57 -6.16 -41.01
N MET A 11 38.31 -7.19 -41.81
CA MET A 11 36.95 -7.53 -42.25
C MET A 11 36.11 -8.12 -41.09
N ALA A 12 36.70 -8.95 -40.22
CA ALA A 12 36.04 -9.49 -39.03
C ALA A 12 35.71 -8.42 -37.97
N LEU A 13 36.59 -7.43 -37.77
CA LEU A 13 36.36 -6.30 -36.84
C LEU A 13 35.25 -5.34 -37.33
N ARG A 14 35.05 -5.19 -38.64
CA ARG A 14 33.93 -4.41 -39.20
C ARG A 14 32.59 -5.13 -39.07
N MET A 15 32.56 -6.47 -39.07
CA MET A 15 31.32 -7.25 -38.92
C MET A 15 30.85 -7.40 -37.46
N SER A 16 31.71 -7.09 -36.48
CA SER A 16 31.39 -7.16 -35.05
C SER A 16 30.82 -5.85 -34.46
N LEU A 17 30.85 -4.74 -35.22
CA LEU A 17 30.42 -3.40 -34.78
C LEU A 17 29.04 -2.96 -35.31
N ASN A 18 28.31 -3.83 -36.00
CA ASN A 18 26.92 -3.54 -36.38
C ASN A 18 25.94 -4.16 -35.37
N SER A 19 25.15 -3.30 -34.74
CA SER A 19 24.01 -3.65 -33.88
C SER A 19 23.07 -4.63 -34.59
N PRO A 20 22.44 -5.59 -33.89
CA PRO A 20 21.45 -6.48 -34.50
C PRO A 20 20.26 -5.68 -35.05
N PRO A 21 19.61 -6.14 -36.15
CA PRO A 21 18.43 -5.47 -36.67
C PRO A 21 17.31 -5.52 -35.62
N GLU A 22 16.70 -4.36 -35.34
CA GLU A 22 15.54 -4.27 -34.46
C GLU A 22 14.44 -5.27 -34.88
N PRO A 23 13.75 -5.92 -33.93
CA PRO A 23 12.56 -6.69 -34.25
C PRO A 23 11.56 -5.75 -34.92
N LYS A 24 11.04 -6.15 -36.09
CA LYS A 24 10.06 -5.39 -36.88
C LYS A 24 8.84 -5.05 -36.01
N ARG A 25 8.88 -3.87 -35.39
CA ARG A 25 7.75 -3.22 -34.76
C ARG A 25 6.80 -2.85 -35.89
N SER A 26 5.63 -3.46 -35.92
CA SER A 26 4.52 -3.01 -36.75
C SER A 26 4.33 -1.50 -36.51
N LYS A 27 4.40 -0.70 -37.58
CA LYS A 27 4.15 0.73 -37.53
C LYS A 27 2.80 0.97 -36.84
N PRO A 28 2.72 1.77 -35.76
CA PRO A 28 1.45 2.30 -35.33
C PRO A 28 0.96 3.21 -36.45
N ARG A 29 -0.31 3.10 -36.83
CA ARG A 29 -0.96 4.16 -37.59
C ARG A 29 -0.81 5.44 -36.79
N GLU A 30 -0.10 6.42 -37.31
CA GLU A 30 -0.05 7.77 -36.77
C GLU A 30 -1.44 8.39 -36.87
N PHE A 31 -2.26 8.18 -35.84
CA PHE A 31 -3.22 9.18 -35.45
C PHE A 31 -2.46 10.18 -34.59
N VAL A 32 -2.18 11.34 -35.14
CA VAL A 32 -1.72 12.49 -34.37
C VAL A 32 -2.90 12.91 -33.50
N VAL A 33 -2.96 12.36 -32.29
CA VAL A 33 -3.76 12.91 -31.20
C VAL A 33 -2.83 13.92 -30.53
N GLU A 34 -3.18 15.21 -30.57
CA GLU A 34 -2.50 16.22 -29.74
C GLU A 34 -2.54 15.74 -28.28
N GLU A 35 -1.36 15.46 -27.74
CA GLU A 35 -1.20 15.03 -26.35
C GLU A 35 -1.56 16.23 -25.44
N SER A 36 -2.58 16.06 -24.60
CA SER A 36 -3.00 17.06 -23.60
C SER A 36 -1.83 17.47 -22.72
N GLU A 37 -1.76 18.74 -22.29
CA GLU A 37 -0.73 19.23 -21.36
C GLU A 37 -0.66 18.38 -20.07
N GLU A 38 -1.79 17.86 -19.59
CA GLU A 38 -1.79 16.94 -18.44
C GLU A 38 -1.08 15.61 -18.72
N ALA A 39 -1.09 15.12 -19.96
CA ALA A 39 -0.38 13.90 -20.35
C ALA A 39 1.13 14.14 -20.47
N LYS A 40 1.54 15.32 -20.95
CA LYS A 40 2.94 15.76 -20.97
C LYS A 40 3.49 15.94 -19.56
N ASP A 41 2.72 16.55 -18.66
CA ASP A 41 3.09 16.70 -17.24
C ASP A 41 3.26 15.35 -16.55
N ARG A 42 2.35 14.39 -16.78
CA ARG A 42 2.48 13.01 -16.28
C ARG A 42 3.74 12.32 -16.83
N ARG A 43 4.05 12.49 -18.10
CA ARG A 43 5.27 11.92 -18.70
C ARG A 43 6.53 12.52 -18.09
N LEU A 44 6.59 13.85 -17.96
CA LEU A 44 7.70 14.54 -17.32
C LEU A 44 7.87 14.08 -15.86
N GLN A 45 6.76 13.88 -15.14
CA GLN A 45 6.75 13.37 -13.77
C GLN A 45 7.32 11.94 -13.68
N ARG A 46 7.00 11.06 -14.63
CA ARG A 46 7.59 9.71 -14.74
C ARG A 46 9.09 9.77 -14.97
N GLU A 47 9.53 10.62 -15.90
CA GLU A 47 10.95 10.79 -16.22
C GLU A 47 11.72 11.34 -15.02
N LEU A 48 11.15 12.27 -14.25
CA LEU A 48 11.76 12.81 -13.03
C LEU A 48 11.84 11.77 -11.90
N MET A 49 10.82 10.94 -11.71
CA MET A 49 10.86 9.87 -10.69
C MET A 49 11.82 8.75 -11.08
N ALA A 50 11.86 8.36 -12.35
CA ALA A 50 12.84 7.41 -12.88
C ALA A 50 14.27 7.96 -12.71
N ALA A 51 14.50 9.22 -13.08
CA ALA A 51 15.77 9.90 -12.87
C ALA A 51 16.13 10.03 -11.38
N ALA A 52 15.16 10.25 -10.48
CA ALA A 52 15.40 10.27 -9.04
C ALA A 52 15.75 8.88 -8.50
N ALA A 53 15.13 7.81 -9.00
CA ALA A 53 15.48 6.43 -8.66
C ALA A 53 16.89 6.07 -9.16
N GLU A 54 17.21 6.38 -10.42
CA GLU A 54 18.55 6.21 -11.00
C GLU A 54 19.60 7.03 -10.25
N LYS A 55 19.31 8.29 -9.92
CA LYS A 55 20.20 9.16 -9.14
C LYS A 55 20.44 8.62 -7.74
N ARG A 56 19.43 8.04 -7.07
CA ARG A 56 19.62 7.34 -5.79
C ARG A 56 20.54 6.13 -5.94
N MET A 57 20.43 5.37 -7.02
CA MET A 57 21.34 4.26 -7.30
C MET A 57 22.78 4.71 -7.57
N VAL A 58 22.97 5.82 -8.29
CA VAL A 58 24.31 6.40 -8.57
C VAL A 58 24.93 7.04 -7.31
N LEU A 59 24.15 7.79 -6.52
CA LEU A 59 24.64 8.40 -5.28
C LEU A 59 24.96 7.35 -4.21
N ALA A 60 24.21 6.24 -4.15
CA ALA A 60 24.55 5.10 -3.30
C ALA A 60 25.90 4.49 -3.69
N ARG A 61 26.18 4.39 -5.00
CA ARG A 61 27.48 3.96 -5.53
C ARG A 61 28.62 4.93 -5.17
N ASP A 62 28.39 6.24 -5.26
CA ASP A 62 29.41 7.25 -4.93
C ASP A 62 29.65 7.39 -3.41
N ALA A 63 28.62 7.18 -2.60
CA ALA A 63 28.74 7.11 -1.14
C ALA A 63 29.57 5.89 -0.69
N ALA A 64 29.46 4.75 -1.39
CA ALA A 64 30.25 3.55 -1.12
C ALA A 64 31.76 3.78 -1.28
N VAL A 65 32.18 4.58 -2.27
CA VAL A 65 33.60 4.96 -2.48
C VAL A 65 34.13 5.86 -1.35
N LYS A 66 33.25 6.60 -0.66
CA LYS A 66 33.62 7.46 0.48
C LYS A 66 33.67 6.72 1.81
N VAL A 67 32.83 5.70 2.02
CA VAL A 67 32.74 4.97 3.29
C VAL A 67 33.98 4.07 3.52
N GLU A 68 34.66 3.60 2.47
CA GLU A 68 35.94 2.87 2.61
C GLU A 68 37.09 3.71 3.19
N ARG A 69 36.97 5.05 3.29
CA ARG A 69 38.04 5.92 3.80
C ARG A 69 37.88 6.40 5.24
N VAL A 70 36.79 6.09 5.94
CA VAL A 70 36.54 6.63 7.29
C VAL A 70 36.02 5.55 8.23
N VAL A 71 36.91 4.65 8.66
CA VAL A 71 36.69 3.81 9.84
C VAL A 71 37.84 4.04 10.80
N GLU A 72 37.68 4.94 11.78
CA GLU A 72 38.38 4.87 13.08
C GLU A 72 37.72 5.75 14.18
N VAL A 73 37.17 5.06 15.20
CA VAL A 73 37.02 5.38 16.65
C VAL A 73 36.19 6.59 17.15
N LYS A 74 35.10 6.34 17.88
CA LYS A 74 34.97 6.45 19.38
C LYS A 74 33.53 6.30 19.89
N SER A 75 33.39 5.48 20.93
CA SER A 75 32.21 5.27 21.75
C SER A 75 32.12 6.28 22.91
N GLY A 76 30.91 6.75 23.21
CA GLY A 76 30.64 7.60 24.38
C GLY A 76 29.17 7.51 24.80
N SER A 77 28.91 6.91 25.97
CA SER A 77 27.57 6.79 26.55
C SER A 77 27.15 8.07 27.26
N SER A 78 25.88 8.48 27.14
CA SER A 78 25.29 9.49 28.02
C SER A 78 24.04 8.96 28.73
N LYS A 79 24.02 9.11 30.06
CA LYS A 79 22.94 8.74 30.99
C LYS A 79 21.80 9.76 30.93
N VAL A 80 20.56 9.29 30.89
CA VAL A 80 19.34 10.11 31.07
C VAL A 80 18.87 9.98 32.52
N SER A 81 18.58 11.13 33.15
CA SER A 81 18.05 11.23 34.51
C SER A 81 16.52 11.27 34.49
N VAL A 82 15.89 10.53 35.40
CA VAL A 82 14.42 10.39 35.53
C VAL A 82 13.98 11.14 36.77
N THR A 83 13.14 12.16 36.62
CA THR A 83 12.45 12.84 37.72
C THR A 83 10.99 12.39 37.78
N LYS A 84 10.59 11.84 38.93
CA LYS A 84 9.20 11.49 39.27
C LYS A 84 8.46 12.73 39.76
N GLY A 85 7.32 13.07 39.14
CA GLY A 85 6.37 14.09 39.58
C GLY A 85 4.97 13.50 39.82
N LYS A 86 4.30 13.98 40.88
CA LYS A 86 3.07 13.46 41.49
C LYS A 86 1.79 13.75 40.68
N GLU A 87 0.80 12.89 40.87
CA GLU A 87 -0.56 12.96 40.32
C GLU A 87 -1.32 14.21 40.78
N GLY A 88 -1.80 15.00 39.80
CA GLY A 88 -2.76 16.08 39.94
C GLY A 88 -3.55 16.19 38.64
N LYS A 89 -4.87 16.38 38.74
CA LYS A 89 -5.86 16.37 37.64
C LYS A 89 -5.80 17.66 36.78
N TYR A 90 -4.63 17.96 36.22
CA TYR A 90 -4.43 19.02 35.23
C TYR A 90 -3.86 18.38 33.95
N LEU A 91 -4.49 18.62 32.80
CA LEU A 91 -3.94 18.26 31.49
C LEU A 91 -2.50 18.79 31.40
N SER A 92 -1.53 17.94 31.08
CA SER A 92 -0.14 18.41 30.93
C SER A 92 -0.09 19.37 29.74
N VAL A 93 0.23 20.63 30.03
CA VAL A 93 0.61 21.60 29.01
C VAL A 93 1.87 21.03 28.37
N GLY A 94 1.79 20.63 27.10
CA GLY A 94 2.90 19.97 26.42
C GLY A 94 4.15 20.84 26.40
N GLU A 95 5.30 20.21 26.22
CA GLU A 95 6.58 20.92 26.19
C GLU A 95 6.79 21.58 24.82
N GLU A 96 7.52 22.70 24.81
CA GLU A 96 8.00 23.29 23.55
C GLU A 96 9.09 22.41 22.96
N LEU A 97 9.14 22.34 21.63
CA LEU A 97 10.20 21.62 20.94
C LEU A 97 11.53 22.37 21.13
N ALA A 98 12.63 21.65 21.37
CA ALA A 98 13.95 22.26 21.40
C ALA A 98 14.26 22.90 20.04
N GLU A 99 14.97 24.04 20.03
CA GLU A 99 15.27 24.79 18.80
C GLU A 99 16.03 23.92 17.78
N THR A 100 16.95 23.09 18.26
CA THR A 100 17.72 22.15 17.43
C THR A 100 16.81 21.12 16.76
N ASP A 101 15.87 20.57 17.51
CA ASP A 101 14.96 19.54 17.03
C ASP A 101 13.94 20.14 16.06
N ALA A 102 13.50 21.39 16.29
CA ALA A 102 12.63 22.11 15.37
C ALA A 102 13.31 22.36 14.01
N LYS A 103 14.58 22.78 14.02
CA LYS A 103 15.37 22.96 12.80
C LYS A 103 15.59 21.64 12.06
N GLN A 104 15.98 20.59 12.80
CA GLN A 104 16.18 19.26 12.23
C GLN A 104 14.89 18.70 11.64
N LEU A 105 13.77 18.80 12.36
CA LEU A 105 12.46 18.35 11.92
C LEU A 105 12.02 19.10 10.65
N PHE A 106 12.10 20.42 10.64
CA PHE A 106 11.69 21.22 9.48
C PHE A 106 12.53 20.86 8.25
N SER A 107 13.86 20.80 8.39
CA SER A 107 14.76 20.43 7.29
C SER A 107 14.55 18.97 6.83
N MET A 108 14.30 18.04 7.74
CA MET A 108 14.00 16.64 7.40
C MET A 108 12.69 16.50 6.62
N VAL A 109 11.64 17.22 7.02
CA VAL A 109 10.33 17.12 6.38
C VAL A 109 10.31 17.88 5.06
N PHE A 110 10.75 19.14 5.05
CA PHE A 110 10.56 20.05 3.92
C PHE A 110 11.83 20.36 3.14
N GLY A 111 13.00 20.18 3.75
CA GLY A 111 14.26 20.63 3.19
C GLY A 111 14.39 22.15 3.19
N ASP A 112 15.45 22.65 2.56
CA ASP A 112 15.79 24.07 2.58
C ASP A 112 15.11 24.88 1.46
N GLY A 113 14.53 24.19 0.47
CA GLY A 113 13.96 24.78 -0.75
C GLY A 113 12.45 24.64 -0.90
N VAL A 114 11.72 24.36 0.18
CA VAL A 114 10.26 24.21 0.13
C VAL A 114 9.57 25.53 -0.24
N THR A 115 8.53 25.45 -1.06
CA THR A 115 7.74 26.64 -1.42
C THR A 115 6.61 26.88 -0.42
N ARG A 116 6.09 28.11 -0.38
CA ARG A 116 4.97 28.47 0.51
C ARG A 116 3.70 27.70 0.16
N GLU A 117 3.51 27.33 -1.11
CA GLU A 117 2.38 26.55 -1.59
C GLU A 117 2.40 25.13 -1.03
N ILE A 118 3.57 24.47 -0.99
CA ILE A 118 3.71 23.14 -0.39
C ILE A 118 3.45 23.21 1.12
N LEU A 119 4.00 24.21 1.80
CA LEU A 119 3.73 24.41 3.23
C LEU A 119 2.24 24.64 3.51
N ALA A 120 1.56 25.39 2.63
CA ALA A 120 0.12 25.62 2.72
C ALA A 120 -0.68 24.32 2.49
N GLN A 121 -0.33 23.50 1.49
CA GLN A 121 -0.98 22.20 1.24
C GLN A 121 -0.94 21.32 2.49
N TRP A 122 0.23 21.20 3.14
CA TRP A 122 0.39 20.38 4.33
C TRP A 122 -0.25 21.00 5.59
N SER A 123 -0.29 22.34 5.68
CA SER A 123 -0.87 23.08 6.82
C SER A 123 -2.38 23.33 6.70
N ASN A 124 -3.01 22.90 5.59
CA ASN A 124 -4.44 23.07 5.35
C ASN A 124 -5.21 21.74 5.22
N GLN A 125 -4.56 20.60 5.46
CA GLN A 125 -5.21 19.29 5.48
C GLN A 125 -5.48 18.77 6.90
N GLY A 126 -6.76 18.58 7.23
CA GLY A 126 -7.19 17.90 8.46
C GLY A 126 -7.48 16.42 8.29
N ILE A 127 -7.74 15.74 9.41
CA ILE A 127 -8.14 14.32 9.46
C ILE A 127 -9.64 14.27 9.79
N ARG A 128 -10.48 14.55 8.79
CA ARG A 128 -11.94 14.65 8.94
C ARG A 128 -12.65 13.58 8.11
N PHE A 129 -13.74 13.05 8.65
CA PHE A 129 -14.63 12.17 7.91
C PHE A 129 -15.48 12.95 6.90
N SER A 130 -15.92 12.26 5.85
CA SER A 130 -16.89 12.80 4.92
C SER A 130 -18.23 13.06 5.61
N SER A 131 -18.85 14.19 5.27
CA SER A 131 -20.23 14.50 5.66
C SER A 131 -21.25 13.82 4.75
N ASP A 132 -20.82 13.27 3.62
CA ASP A 132 -21.69 12.55 2.69
C ASP A 132 -22.04 11.17 3.26
N PRO A 133 -23.33 10.81 3.39
CA PRO A 133 -23.77 9.51 3.91
C PRO A 133 -23.18 8.30 3.16
N GLU A 134 -22.89 8.42 1.87
CA GLU A 134 -22.34 7.30 1.07
C GLU A 134 -20.86 7.04 1.38
N THR A 135 -20.13 8.08 1.82
CA THR A 135 -18.68 8.02 2.07
C THR A 135 -18.31 8.38 3.50
N CYS A 136 -19.28 8.38 4.42
CA CYS A 136 -19.13 8.85 5.80
C CYS A 136 -18.08 8.08 6.62
N MET A 137 -17.71 6.88 6.18
CA MET A 137 -16.63 6.04 6.74
C MET A 137 -15.22 6.52 6.36
N GLY A 138 -15.12 7.41 5.38
CA GLY A 138 -13.89 7.78 4.72
C GLY A 138 -13.37 9.15 5.13
N LEU A 139 -12.06 9.28 5.25
CA LEU A 139 -11.37 10.55 5.46
C LEU A 139 -11.30 11.37 4.16
N VAL A 140 -11.57 12.66 4.27
CA VAL A 140 -11.61 13.57 3.12
C VAL A 140 -10.26 14.25 2.89
N GLN A 141 -9.84 14.26 1.64
CA GLN A 141 -8.67 14.98 1.17
C GLN A 141 -9.07 16.20 0.34
N HIS A 142 -8.65 17.39 0.80
CA HIS A 142 -8.84 18.64 0.08
C HIS A 142 -7.57 19.08 -0.66
N GLU A 143 -6.40 18.76 -0.10
CA GLU A 143 -5.10 19.19 -0.61
C GLU A 143 -4.33 18.06 -1.31
N GLY A 144 -3.52 18.41 -2.31
CA GLY A 144 -2.51 17.51 -2.87
C GLY A 144 -1.26 17.53 -1.98
N GLY A 145 -0.68 16.38 -1.66
CA GLY A 145 0.52 16.31 -0.80
C GLY A 145 0.40 15.32 0.37
N PRO A 146 -0.39 15.66 1.42
CA PRO A 146 -0.55 14.83 2.62
C PRO A 146 -1.38 13.55 2.43
N CYS A 147 -1.75 13.19 1.19
CA CYS A 147 -2.59 12.04 0.88
C CYS A 147 -2.03 10.70 1.38
N GLY A 148 -0.70 10.52 1.38
CA GLY A 148 -0.06 9.32 1.94
C GLY A 148 -0.33 9.15 3.44
N VAL A 149 -0.39 10.26 4.19
CA VAL A 149 -0.76 10.26 5.61
C VAL A 149 -2.23 9.88 5.76
N LEU A 150 -3.12 10.53 5.02
CA LEU A 150 -4.56 10.27 5.09
C LEU A 150 -4.91 8.84 4.69
N ALA A 151 -4.38 8.33 3.59
CA ALA A 151 -4.66 6.97 3.12
C ALA A 151 -4.20 5.93 4.14
N THR A 152 -3.06 6.14 4.80
CA THR A 152 -2.58 5.23 5.84
C THR A 152 -3.47 5.26 7.08
N ILE A 153 -3.86 6.45 7.55
CA ILE A 153 -4.81 6.56 8.67
C ILE A 153 -6.16 5.93 8.29
N GLN A 154 -6.65 6.18 7.08
CA GLN A 154 -7.89 5.60 6.55
C GLN A 154 -7.86 4.08 6.57
N ALA A 155 -6.74 3.48 6.14
CA ALA A 155 -6.58 2.02 6.18
C ALA A 155 -6.69 1.47 7.62
N PHE A 156 -6.03 2.10 8.60
CA PHE A 156 -6.17 1.71 9.99
C PHE A 156 -7.57 2.02 10.56
N VAL A 157 -8.24 3.09 10.12
CA VAL A 157 -9.63 3.39 10.52
C VAL A 157 -10.55 2.27 10.07
N LEU A 158 -10.40 1.82 8.82
CA LEU A 158 -11.16 0.71 8.26
C LEU A 158 -10.98 -0.58 9.03
N LYS A 159 -9.75 -0.87 9.47
CA LYS A 159 -9.49 -2.01 10.35
C LYS A 159 -10.40 -2.00 11.58
N TYR A 160 -10.46 -0.86 12.28
CA TYR A 160 -11.26 -0.75 13.50
C TYR A 160 -12.76 -0.72 13.24
N LEU A 161 -13.20 -0.11 12.12
CA LEU A 161 -14.60 -0.09 11.75
C LEU A 161 -15.13 -1.45 11.29
N LEU A 162 -14.32 -2.23 10.57
CA LEU A 162 -14.75 -3.48 9.92
C LEU A 162 -14.50 -4.73 10.78
N PHE A 163 -13.38 -4.77 11.50
CA PHE A 163 -12.89 -6.03 12.08
C PHE A 163 -12.71 -6.01 13.60
N VAL A 164 -12.80 -4.84 14.24
CA VAL A 164 -12.60 -4.71 15.70
C VAL A 164 -13.87 -4.13 16.32
N PRO A 165 -14.90 -4.96 16.58
CA PRO A 165 -16.16 -4.50 17.14
C PRO A 165 -15.95 -3.86 18.51
N ASP A 166 -16.79 -2.88 18.82
CA ASP A 166 -16.69 -2.16 20.07
C ASP A 166 -17.21 -3.00 21.24
N GLU A 167 -16.43 -3.13 22.30
CA GLU A 167 -16.80 -3.91 23.50
C GLU A 167 -18.12 -3.42 24.14
N LEU A 168 -18.46 -2.13 23.97
CA LEU A 168 -19.72 -1.54 24.46
C LEU A 168 -20.98 -1.98 23.70
N SER A 169 -20.85 -2.52 22.48
CA SER A 169 -22.01 -3.03 21.71
C SER A 169 -22.58 -4.35 22.24
N LYS A 170 -21.88 -5.01 23.19
CA LYS A 170 -22.32 -6.26 23.82
C LYS A 170 -23.43 -6.09 24.86
N ASN A 171 -23.81 -4.85 25.22
CA ASN A 171 -24.74 -4.58 26.32
C ASN A 171 -26.21 -4.35 25.90
N THR A 172 -26.56 -4.49 24.62
CA THR A 172 -27.96 -4.61 24.19
C THR A 172 -28.33 -6.08 24.03
N THR A 173 -29.01 -6.59 25.06
CA THR A 173 -29.69 -7.90 25.21
C THR A 173 -30.41 -8.34 23.92
N THR A 174 -30.32 -9.58 23.43
CA THR A 174 -30.91 -10.81 24.02
C THR A 174 -30.32 -12.13 23.47
N SER A 175 -30.20 -13.11 24.39
CA SER A 175 -30.15 -14.58 24.24
C SER A 175 -28.91 -15.29 23.64
N PRO A 176 -28.30 -16.25 24.36
CA PRO A 176 -27.20 -17.07 23.88
C PRO A 176 -27.75 -18.31 23.16
N SER A 177 -27.82 -18.28 21.83
CA SER A 177 -27.87 -19.50 21.03
C SER A 177 -26.54 -19.69 20.31
N GLN A 178 -25.92 -20.82 20.61
CA GLN A 178 -24.69 -21.32 20.02
C GLN A 178 -24.73 -21.23 18.48
N ASN A 179 -23.83 -20.42 17.92
CA ASN A 179 -23.24 -20.63 16.60
C ASN A 179 -21.89 -19.90 16.59
N MET A 180 -20.86 -20.65 16.96
CA MET A 180 -19.46 -20.25 16.88
C MET A 180 -19.09 -20.27 15.39
N GLY A 181 -19.28 -19.15 14.67
CA GLY A 181 -19.03 -19.11 13.23
C GLY A 181 -19.39 -17.84 12.44
N GLN A 182 -19.96 -16.80 13.05
CA GLN A 182 -20.22 -15.53 12.33
C GLN A 182 -19.75 -14.34 13.17
N SER A 183 -18.48 -13.98 12.98
CA SER A 183 -17.88 -12.78 13.55
C SER A 183 -18.44 -11.55 12.83
N GLY A 184 -19.45 -10.90 13.42
CA GLY A 184 -19.78 -9.46 13.31
C GLY A 184 -19.38 -8.69 12.05
N TYR A 185 -19.63 -9.22 10.85
CA TYR A 185 -19.39 -8.50 9.61
C TYR A 185 -20.33 -7.31 9.55
N PHE A 186 -19.80 -6.08 9.57
CA PHE A 186 -20.58 -4.90 9.20
C PHE A 186 -21.18 -5.17 7.80
N ALA A 187 -22.50 -5.30 7.72
CA ALA A 187 -23.18 -5.48 6.44
C ALA A 187 -22.92 -4.24 5.58
N LEU A 188 -22.07 -4.41 4.57
CA LEU A 188 -21.70 -3.33 3.67
C LEU A 188 -22.96 -2.83 2.95
N GLY A 189 -23.27 -1.56 3.16
CA GLY A 189 -24.53 -0.94 2.74
C GLY A 189 -25.19 -0.11 3.84
N ASN A 190 -24.85 -0.34 5.11
CA ASN A 190 -25.32 0.50 6.22
C ASN A 190 -24.22 1.38 6.81
N TRP A 191 -23.39 2.00 5.98
CA TRP A 191 -22.43 3.01 6.44
C TRP A 191 -23.14 4.16 7.18
N ALA A 192 -24.39 4.43 6.82
CA ALA A 192 -25.29 5.36 7.50
C ALA A 192 -25.54 5.04 8.98
N SER A 193 -25.30 3.80 9.42
CA SER A 193 -25.39 3.41 10.84
C SER A 193 -24.13 3.73 11.65
N LEU A 194 -23.03 4.16 11.02
CA LEU A 194 -21.84 4.59 11.75
C LEU A 194 -22.14 5.88 12.51
N THR A 195 -22.11 5.78 13.83
CA THR A 195 -22.21 6.95 14.70
C THR A 195 -20.93 7.79 14.66
N GLU A 196 -21.05 9.10 14.87
CA GLU A 196 -19.89 9.99 14.99
C GLU A 196 -18.92 9.54 16.09
N ASP A 197 -19.46 9.05 17.20
CA ASP A 197 -18.69 8.51 18.32
C ASP A 197 -17.95 7.22 17.93
N GLY A 198 -18.57 6.33 17.14
CA GLY A 198 -17.92 5.15 16.58
C GLY A 198 -16.75 5.50 15.64
N LYS A 199 -16.95 6.48 14.76
CA LYS A 199 -15.90 7.02 13.87
C LYS A 199 -14.77 7.67 14.66
N ALA A 200 -15.09 8.48 15.67
CA ALA A 200 -14.11 9.10 16.56
C ALA A 200 -13.26 8.06 17.31
N ARG A 201 -13.90 7.00 17.85
CA ARG A 201 -13.18 5.89 18.52
C ARG A 201 -12.28 5.15 17.57
N ALA A 202 -12.74 4.80 16.37
CA ALA A 202 -11.93 4.13 15.36
C ALA A 202 -10.70 4.98 15.03
N LEU A 203 -10.89 6.27 14.72
CA LEU A 203 -9.80 7.20 14.42
C LEU A 203 -8.78 7.30 15.57
N VAL A 204 -9.23 7.47 16.81
CA VAL A 204 -8.33 7.52 17.97
C VAL A 204 -7.55 6.20 18.11
N ARG A 205 -8.19 5.04 17.97
CA ARG A 205 -7.51 3.74 18.05
C ARG A 205 -6.48 3.57 16.92
N SER A 206 -6.81 4.00 15.70
CA SER A 206 -5.89 4.01 14.55
C SER A 206 -4.66 4.87 14.82
N MET A 207 -4.86 6.10 15.29
CA MET A 207 -3.77 7.02 15.61
C MET A 207 -2.84 6.44 16.69
N ILE A 208 -3.41 5.88 17.76
CA ILE A 208 -2.66 5.24 18.84
C ILE A 208 -1.81 4.08 18.33
N GLU A 209 -2.38 3.21 17.50
CA GLU A 209 -1.67 2.04 17.01
C GLU A 209 -0.50 2.43 16.11
N ILE A 210 -0.70 3.38 15.20
CA ILE A 210 0.35 3.89 14.31
C ILE A 210 1.47 4.54 15.14
N LEU A 211 1.14 5.46 16.06
CA LEU A 211 2.14 6.16 16.87
C LEU A 211 2.90 5.21 17.80
N SER A 212 2.20 4.24 18.40
CA SER A 212 2.81 3.19 19.21
C SER A 212 3.74 2.31 18.36
N THR A 213 3.38 2.01 17.12
CA THR A 213 4.24 1.24 16.21
C THR A 213 5.50 2.01 15.84
N CYS A 214 5.37 3.31 15.51
CA CYS A 214 6.52 4.20 15.26
C CYS A 214 7.48 4.24 16.45
N GLY A 215 6.96 4.35 17.68
CA GLY A 215 7.76 4.33 18.91
C GLY A 215 8.10 2.93 19.42
N SER A 216 8.09 1.91 18.55
CA SER A 216 8.50 0.53 18.85
C SER A 216 7.78 -0.10 20.05
N LYS A 217 6.50 0.27 20.24
CA LYS A 217 5.62 -0.14 21.34
C LYS A 217 6.12 0.25 22.74
N LYS A 218 7.08 1.18 22.83
CA LYS A 218 7.67 1.66 24.09
C LYS A 218 7.23 3.07 24.46
N ARG A 219 7.02 3.91 23.45
CA ARG A 219 6.58 5.30 23.61
C ARG A 219 5.72 5.72 22.44
N ALA A 220 4.96 6.80 22.62
CA ALA A 220 4.27 7.50 21.55
C ALA A 220 4.31 8.99 21.87
N VAL A 221 4.47 9.82 20.86
CA VAL A 221 4.50 11.28 20.96
C VAL A 221 3.25 11.82 20.28
N VAL A 222 2.56 12.74 20.93
CA VAL A 222 1.43 13.48 20.36
C VAL A 222 1.80 14.94 20.31
N VAL A 223 1.76 15.51 19.11
CA VAL A 223 1.99 16.93 18.87
C VAL A 223 0.66 17.64 18.67
N THR A 224 0.50 18.73 19.39
CA THR A 224 -0.66 19.61 19.37
C THR A 224 -0.22 21.07 19.18
N LEU A 225 -1.13 22.01 19.29
CA LEU A 225 -0.86 23.44 19.08
C LEU A 225 -1.01 24.20 20.41
N ASN A 226 -0.14 25.17 20.65
CA ASN A 226 -0.12 25.99 21.86
C ASN A 226 -1.45 26.71 22.13
N VAL A 227 -2.15 27.10 21.06
CA VAL A 227 -3.38 27.90 21.11
C VAL A 227 -4.53 27.17 21.84
N PHE A 228 -4.41 25.86 22.06
CA PHE A 228 -5.44 25.02 22.66
C PHE A 228 -5.17 24.58 24.10
N SER A 229 -4.09 25.07 24.71
CA SER A 229 -3.75 24.82 26.12
C SER A 229 -4.77 25.38 27.13
N HIS A 230 -5.74 26.17 26.67
CA HIS A 230 -6.74 26.86 27.50
C HIS A 230 -8.21 26.57 27.13
N LEU A 231 -8.51 25.56 26.30
CA LEU A 231 -9.91 25.20 26.03
C LEU A 231 -10.54 24.61 27.30
N PRO A 232 -11.56 25.25 27.92
CA PRO A 232 -12.23 24.70 29.09
C PRO A 232 -13.04 23.46 28.69
N ASP A 233 -13.04 22.47 29.58
CA ASP A 233 -13.91 21.29 29.53
C ASP A 233 -15.33 21.69 29.97
N GLU A 234 -16.06 22.42 29.12
CA GLU A 234 -17.49 22.66 29.32
C GLU A 234 -18.29 22.09 28.16
N GLY A 235 -19.02 21.00 28.45
CA GLY A 235 -20.26 20.63 27.78
C GLY A 235 -20.15 20.24 26.30
N SER A 236 -20.29 18.94 26.06
CA SER A 236 -20.39 18.27 24.76
C SER A 236 -21.41 18.91 23.79
N GLU A 237 -20.92 19.75 22.88
CA GLU A 237 -21.45 19.89 21.53
C GLU A 237 -20.26 19.98 20.57
N ASP A 238 -19.92 18.87 19.90
CA ASP A 238 -18.77 18.71 18.98
C ASP A 238 -18.67 19.85 17.94
N GLY A 239 -19.80 20.47 17.56
CA GLY A 239 -19.81 21.60 16.61
C GLY A 239 -19.15 22.88 17.14
N LYS A 240 -19.23 23.16 18.45
CA LYS A 240 -18.66 24.39 19.04
C LYS A 240 -17.15 24.31 19.24
N SER A 241 -16.60 23.11 19.44
CA SER A 241 -15.15 22.93 19.56
C SER A 241 -14.44 23.14 18.23
N ASP A 242 -15.00 22.61 17.14
CA ASP A 242 -14.39 22.71 15.80
C ASP A 242 -14.37 24.16 15.30
N GLU A 243 -15.41 24.95 15.57
CA GLU A 243 -15.47 26.37 15.23
C GLU A 243 -14.45 27.20 16.04
N ARG A 244 -14.32 26.93 17.35
CA ARG A 244 -13.29 27.58 18.20
C ARG A 244 -11.89 27.26 17.70
N VAL A 245 -11.65 26.01 17.31
CA VAL A 245 -10.37 25.57 16.74
C VAL A 245 -10.11 26.26 15.40
N ALA A 246 -11.11 26.35 14.52
CA ALA A 246 -10.97 27.07 13.25
C ALA A 246 -10.60 28.54 13.46
N LYS A 247 -11.28 29.23 14.39
CA LYS A 247 -11.01 30.64 14.72
C LYS A 247 -9.63 30.85 15.33
N ALA A 248 -9.19 29.94 16.20
CA ALA A 248 -7.85 29.97 16.78
C ALA A 248 -6.72 29.74 15.76
N LEU A 249 -7.03 29.11 14.62
CA LEU A 249 -6.10 28.87 13.52
C LEU A 249 -6.18 29.92 12.41
N GLU A 250 -7.10 30.89 12.54
CA GLU A 250 -7.23 31.99 11.60
C GLU A 250 -5.95 32.84 11.63
N GLY A 251 -5.35 33.07 10.46
CA GLY A 251 -4.09 33.81 10.33
C GLY A 251 -2.81 33.06 10.75
N LEU A 252 -2.90 31.83 11.26
CA LEU A 252 -1.71 31.02 11.54
C LEU A 252 -1.01 30.60 10.23
N SER A 253 0.25 30.97 10.06
CA SER A 253 1.08 30.53 8.93
C SER A 253 2.36 29.89 9.46
N ILE A 254 2.76 28.75 8.88
CA ILE A 254 4.01 28.07 9.21
C ILE A 254 4.94 28.21 8.02
N GLU A 255 5.99 29.02 8.17
CA GLU A 255 6.93 29.34 7.09
C GLU A 255 8.36 28.93 7.42
N SER A 256 8.63 28.65 8.69
CA SER A 256 9.97 28.34 9.18
C SER A 256 9.96 27.32 10.34
N ALA A 257 11.14 26.76 10.62
CA ALA A 257 11.38 26.00 11.83
C ALA A 257 11.06 26.78 13.12
N SER A 258 11.28 28.11 13.12
CA SER A 258 11.00 28.95 14.28
C SER A 258 9.49 29.08 14.54
N ASP A 259 8.67 29.06 13.49
CA ASP A 259 7.21 29.10 13.62
C ASP A 259 6.69 27.77 14.17
N LEU A 260 7.21 26.64 13.66
CA LEU A 260 6.92 25.32 14.24
C LEU A 260 7.25 25.29 15.73
N GLN A 261 8.45 25.75 16.13
CA GLN A 261 8.85 25.74 17.53
C GLN A 261 7.88 26.49 18.45
N LYS A 262 7.46 27.70 18.06
CA LYS A 262 6.55 28.55 18.85
C LYS A 262 5.15 27.93 18.97
N VAL A 263 4.70 27.29 17.90
CA VAL A 263 3.31 26.87 17.74
C VAL A 263 3.06 25.46 18.27
N LEU A 264 4.03 24.56 18.14
CA LEU A 264 3.86 23.15 18.52
C LEU A 264 3.98 22.93 20.03
N ARG A 265 3.24 21.94 20.53
CA ARG A 265 3.33 21.41 21.89
C ARG A 265 3.44 19.91 21.85
N VAL A 266 4.44 19.36 22.54
CA VAL A 266 4.82 17.95 22.45
C VAL A 266 4.52 17.26 23.77
N ASN A 267 3.77 16.15 23.71
CA ASN A 267 3.51 15.29 24.86
C ASN A 267 3.98 13.86 24.55
N THR A 268 4.76 13.27 25.46
CA THR A 268 5.25 11.89 25.34
C THR A 268 4.50 10.95 26.29
N PHE A 269 4.05 9.82 25.77
CA PHE A 269 3.26 8.83 26.48
C PHE A 269 3.92 7.46 26.43
N THR A 270 3.82 6.71 27.53
CA THR A 270 4.21 5.30 27.63
C THR A 270 3.02 4.39 27.98
N SER A 271 1.86 4.99 28.31
CA SER A 271 0.63 4.28 28.66
C SER A 271 -0.44 4.49 27.59
N GLN A 272 -1.04 3.37 27.17
CA GLN A 272 -2.15 3.32 26.21
C GLN A 272 -3.39 4.09 26.70
N MET A 273 -3.66 4.06 28.02
CA MET A 273 -4.83 4.74 28.59
C MET A 273 -4.68 6.27 28.53
N THR A 274 -3.50 6.80 28.89
CA THR A 274 -3.28 8.25 28.94
C THR A 274 -3.21 8.86 27.55
N ILE A 275 -2.56 8.19 26.58
CA ILE A 275 -2.58 8.65 25.19
C ILE A 275 -4.00 8.61 24.61
N SER A 276 -4.81 7.60 24.95
CA SER A 276 -6.20 7.51 24.48
C SER A 276 -7.05 8.67 25.00
N GLN A 277 -6.95 8.99 26.30
CA GLN A 277 -7.63 10.15 26.86
C GLN A 277 -7.17 11.45 26.20
N HIS A 278 -5.86 11.64 26.05
CA HIS A 278 -5.30 12.85 25.46
C HIS A 278 -5.73 13.04 23.98
N LEU A 279 -5.65 11.99 23.16
CA LEU A 279 -6.08 12.05 21.76
C LEU A 279 -7.58 12.27 21.60
N LYS A 280 -8.42 11.73 22.49
CA LYS A 280 -9.86 12.03 22.48
C LYS A 280 -10.12 13.51 22.73
N THR A 281 -9.47 14.08 23.74
CA THR A 281 -9.62 15.51 24.06
C THR A 281 -9.09 16.40 22.93
N MET A 282 -7.98 16.00 22.29
CA MET A 282 -7.33 16.79 21.23
C MET A 282 -7.85 16.46 19.82
N LEU A 283 -8.86 15.59 19.69
CA LEU A 283 -9.39 15.17 18.40
C LEU A 283 -9.87 16.34 17.51
N PRO A 284 -10.53 17.39 18.04
CA PRO A 284 -10.86 18.59 17.26
C PRO A 284 -9.64 19.24 16.58
N VAL A 285 -8.47 19.20 17.23
CA VAL A 285 -7.22 19.76 16.68
C VAL A 285 -6.69 18.92 15.52
N PHE A 286 -6.79 17.59 15.60
CA PHE A 286 -6.42 16.69 14.49
C PHE A 286 -7.45 16.70 13.34
N ARG A 287 -8.71 17.00 13.65
CA ARG A 287 -9.72 17.28 12.63
C ARG A 287 -9.45 18.63 11.97
N SER A 288 -8.87 19.61 12.67
CA SER A 288 -8.55 20.92 12.12
C SER A 288 -7.62 20.89 10.90
N ARG A 289 -7.46 22.03 10.21
CA ARG A 289 -6.63 22.15 9.00
C ARG A 289 -5.16 21.76 9.17
N MET A 290 -4.65 21.72 10.41
CA MET A 290 -3.27 21.30 10.73
C MET A 290 -3.11 19.80 10.97
N GLY A 291 -4.20 19.03 10.93
CA GLY A 291 -4.26 17.66 11.42
C GLY A 291 -3.25 16.70 10.82
N ALA A 292 -3.12 16.67 9.49
CA ALA A 292 -2.22 15.76 8.80
C ALA A 292 -0.75 16.06 9.14
N MET A 293 -0.38 17.34 9.17
CA MET A 293 0.95 17.81 9.59
C MET A 293 1.26 17.39 11.02
N LEU A 294 0.35 17.69 11.96
CA LEU A 294 0.52 17.36 13.38
C LEU A 294 0.69 15.86 13.59
N PHE A 295 -0.07 15.05 12.86
CA PHE A 295 0.04 13.60 12.96
C PHE A 295 1.35 13.07 12.38
N LEU A 296 1.81 13.59 11.23
CA LEU A 296 3.12 13.23 10.68
C LEU A 296 4.24 13.56 11.67
N ILE A 297 4.25 14.78 12.23
CA ILE A 297 5.26 15.18 13.21
C ILE A 297 5.18 14.29 14.46
N SER A 298 3.98 13.95 14.92
CA SER A 298 3.77 13.00 16.01
C SER A 298 4.42 11.63 15.73
N ALA A 299 4.26 11.10 14.52
CA ALA A 299 4.88 9.83 14.10
C ALA A 299 6.41 9.91 14.04
N LEU A 300 6.94 10.98 13.44
CA LEU A 300 8.40 11.23 13.35
C LEU A 300 9.04 11.34 14.73
N LEU A 301 8.44 12.11 15.64
CA LEU A 301 8.94 12.23 17.00
C LEU A 301 8.75 10.95 17.82
N SER A 302 7.69 10.18 17.56
CA SER A 302 7.49 8.84 18.17
C SER A 302 8.59 7.87 17.80
N ARG A 303 9.02 7.86 16.52
CA ARG A 303 10.19 7.11 16.06
C ARG A 303 11.49 7.69 16.63
N GLY A 304 11.60 9.02 16.63
CA GLY A 304 12.77 9.78 17.02
C GLY A 304 13.59 10.19 15.80
N LEU A 305 14.00 11.46 15.71
CA LEU A 305 14.58 12.05 14.50
C LEU A 305 15.86 11.34 14.04
N GLU A 306 16.73 10.95 14.98
CA GLU A 306 17.94 10.17 14.64
C GLU A 306 17.61 8.78 14.10
N SER A 307 16.60 8.11 14.68
CA SER A 307 16.15 6.80 14.20
C SER A 307 15.51 6.90 12.83
N VAL A 308 14.74 7.96 12.56
CA VAL A 308 14.22 8.25 11.22
C VAL A 308 15.37 8.41 10.23
N GLN A 309 16.42 9.18 10.55
CA GLN A 309 17.58 9.29 9.65
C GLN A 309 18.33 7.96 9.46
N ALA A 310 18.42 7.14 10.52
CA ALA A 310 19.03 5.82 10.44
C ALA A 310 18.20 4.81 9.63
N ASP A 311 16.88 4.98 9.51
CA ASP A 311 16.02 4.13 8.70
C ASP A 311 16.21 4.34 7.20
N ARG A 312 16.67 5.53 6.79
CA ARG A 312 16.74 5.96 5.40
C ARG A 312 18.01 5.45 4.71
N ASP A 313 17.92 5.28 3.39
CA ASP A 313 19.08 5.00 2.55
C ASP A 313 19.79 6.31 2.14
N ASP A 314 19.04 7.38 1.89
CA ASP A 314 19.55 8.73 1.62
C ASP A 314 18.91 9.77 2.56
N PRO A 315 19.56 10.09 3.70
CA PRO A 315 19.04 11.05 4.69
C PRO A 315 19.12 12.52 4.23
N SER A 316 19.76 12.81 3.09
CA SER A 316 19.92 14.17 2.59
C SER A 316 18.68 14.72 1.87
N THR A 317 17.79 13.82 1.43
CA THR A 317 16.55 14.21 0.76
C THR A 317 15.47 14.60 1.77
N PRO A 318 14.56 15.54 1.45
CA PRO A 318 13.40 15.80 2.31
C PRO A 318 12.34 14.69 2.17
N LEU A 319 11.51 14.51 3.21
CA LEU A 319 10.41 13.55 3.21
C LEU A 319 9.19 14.02 2.40
N VAL A 320 9.03 15.33 2.25
CA VAL A 320 8.06 15.94 1.33
C VAL A 320 8.78 16.20 0.01
N THR A 321 8.37 15.49 -1.04
CA THR A 321 9.11 15.47 -2.30
C THR A 321 8.78 16.69 -3.16
N ALA A 322 9.80 17.46 -3.53
CA ALA A 322 9.71 18.51 -4.54
C ALA A 322 9.56 17.91 -5.98
N PRO A 323 8.96 18.64 -6.94
CA PRO A 323 8.41 19.98 -6.82
C PRO A 323 6.94 20.02 -6.34
N PHE A 324 6.27 18.87 -6.24
CA PHE A 324 4.81 18.81 -6.07
C PHE A 324 4.34 18.69 -4.61
N GLY A 325 5.25 18.48 -3.65
CA GLY A 325 4.90 18.42 -2.23
C GLY A 325 4.28 17.09 -1.79
N HIS A 326 4.49 15.99 -2.53
CA HIS A 326 3.93 14.68 -2.19
C HIS A 326 4.60 14.07 -0.96
N ALA A 327 3.84 13.28 -0.20
CA ALA A 327 4.40 12.41 0.83
C ALA A 327 5.33 11.37 0.18
N SER A 328 6.56 11.22 0.68
CA SER A 328 7.46 10.17 0.20
C SER A 328 7.04 8.78 0.68
N GLN A 329 7.63 7.75 0.08
CA GLN A 329 7.40 6.37 0.50
C GLN A 329 7.88 6.12 1.94
N GLU A 330 8.92 6.81 2.42
CA GLU A 330 9.36 6.74 3.82
C GLU A 330 8.27 7.18 4.80
N ILE A 331 7.49 8.22 4.46
CA ILE A 331 6.35 8.65 5.28
C ILE A 331 5.32 7.54 5.34
N VAL A 332 4.95 6.98 4.20
CA VAL A 332 3.94 5.91 4.13
C VAL A 332 4.40 4.68 4.91
N ASN A 333 5.65 4.24 4.70
CA ASN A 333 6.23 3.10 5.40
C ASN A 333 6.38 3.34 6.91
N LEU A 334 6.73 4.55 7.34
CA LEU A 334 6.75 4.90 8.76
C LEU A 334 5.38 4.66 9.40
N LEU A 335 4.30 5.05 8.73
CA LEU A 335 2.95 4.88 9.24
C LEU A 335 2.42 3.44 9.12
N LEU A 336 2.92 2.65 8.15
CA LEU A 336 2.52 1.25 7.96
C LEU A 336 3.27 0.27 8.89
N CYS A 337 4.59 0.43 9.04
CA CYS A 337 5.46 -0.53 9.74
C CYS A 337 6.28 0.07 10.89
N GLY A 338 6.19 1.39 11.12
CA GLY A 338 6.90 2.08 12.19
C GLY A 338 8.36 2.42 11.88
N GLN A 339 8.82 2.22 10.63
CA GLN A 339 10.18 2.58 10.19
C GLN A 339 10.12 3.38 8.88
N ALA A 340 10.92 4.44 8.80
CA ALA A 340 10.98 5.33 7.64
C ALA A 340 11.88 4.77 6.51
N VAL A 341 11.74 3.47 6.23
CA VAL A 341 12.49 2.80 5.15
C VAL A 341 11.95 3.23 3.78
N PRO A 342 12.80 3.46 2.77
CA PRO A 342 12.36 4.02 1.49
C PRO A 342 11.77 2.98 0.52
N ASN A 343 12.08 1.70 0.71
CA ASN A 343 11.71 0.65 -0.24
C ASN A 343 10.54 -0.21 0.24
N VAL A 344 9.86 -0.82 -0.73
CA VAL A 344 8.65 -1.65 -0.52
C VAL A 344 8.90 -3.16 -0.65
N PHE A 345 10.15 -3.59 -0.87
CA PHE A 345 10.53 -5.02 -0.82
C PHE A 345 10.73 -5.49 0.62
N ASP A 346 10.82 -6.80 0.84
CA ASP A 346 11.00 -7.37 2.18
C ASP A 346 12.46 -7.31 2.66
N GLY A 347 12.66 -6.98 3.93
CA GLY A 347 13.95 -7.09 4.61
C GLY A 347 15.01 -6.13 4.07
N ARG A 348 16.17 -6.67 3.71
CA ARG A 348 17.30 -5.91 3.16
C ARG A 348 17.76 -6.55 1.87
N MET A 349 18.14 -5.72 0.90
CA MET A 349 18.70 -6.19 -0.36
C MET A 349 20.20 -5.90 -0.38
N ASP A 350 21.01 -6.97 -0.48
CA ASP A 350 22.47 -6.89 -0.54
C ASP A 350 22.92 -6.70 -2.00
N PHE A 351 23.72 -5.67 -2.25
CA PHE A 351 24.32 -5.37 -3.55
C PHE A 351 25.81 -5.76 -3.61
N GLY A 352 26.33 -6.41 -2.58
CA GLY A 352 27.75 -6.66 -2.38
C GLY A 352 28.50 -5.44 -1.87
N GLY A 353 29.75 -5.64 -1.45
CA GLY A 353 30.61 -4.54 -0.97
C GLY A 353 30.11 -3.84 0.29
N GLY A 354 29.25 -4.49 1.09
CA GLY A 354 28.65 -3.91 2.30
C GLY A 354 27.50 -2.92 2.03
N MET A 355 27.03 -2.81 0.78
CA MET A 355 25.89 -1.96 0.42
C MET A 355 24.57 -2.71 0.57
N PHE A 356 23.69 -2.16 1.41
CA PHE A 356 22.35 -2.70 1.61
C PHE A 356 21.29 -1.63 1.38
N LEU A 357 20.27 -1.95 0.60
CA LEU A 357 19.03 -1.16 0.58
C LEU A 357 18.06 -1.68 1.63
N LYS A 358 17.40 -0.77 2.34
CA LYS A 358 16.48 -1.11 3.43
C LYS A 358 15.05 -1.18 2.93
N GLY A 359 14.40 -2.31 3.16
CA GLY A 359 12.99 -2.54 2.88
C GLY A 359 12.21 -2.81 4.16
N ILE A 360 11.03 -3.41 3.99
CA ILE A 360 10.04 -3.61 5.04
C ILE A 360 10.49 -4.72 5.99
N PRO A 361 10.69 -4.43 7.29
CA PRO A 361 11.35 -5.35 8.21
C PRO A 361 10.45 -6.52 8.65
N THR A 362 9.14 -6.29 8.75
CA THR A 362 8.17 -7.22 9.35
C THR A 362 6.81 -7.09 8.68
N SER A 363 5.92 -8.06 8.92
CA SER A 363 4.53 -8.01 8.47
C SER A 363 3.80 -6.80 9.04
N VAL A 364 2.82 -6.31 8.28
CA VAL A 364 2.03 -5.13 8.63
C VAL A 364 0.57 -5.49 8.88
N GLU A 365 -0.11 -4.65 9.66
CA GLU A 365 -1.54 -4.83 9.95
C GLU A 365 -2.40 -4.49 8.73
N VAL A 366 -2.04 -3.44 7.98
CA VAL A 366 -2.65 -3.06 6.70
C VAL A 366 -1.54 -2.92 5.65
N GLY A 367 -1.83 -3.32 4.42
CA GLY A 367 -0.83 -3.53 3.37
C GLY A 367 -0.60 -2.33 2.48
N PHE A 368 0.22 -2.54 1.46
CA PHE A 368 0.49 -1.54 0.42
C PHE A 368 0.61 -2.22 -0.95
N LEU A 369 0.05 -1.57 -1.97
CA LEU A 369 0.22 -1.92 -3.38
C LEU A 369 0.54 -0.65 -4.17
N THR A 370 1.18 -0.79 -5.34
CA THR A 370 1.45 0.37 -6.18
C THR A 370 1.39 0.04 -7.66
N LEU A 371 0.92 1.01 -8.44
CA LEU A 371 0.93 0.94 -9.91
C LEU A 371 2.37 0.80 -10.45
N LEU A 372 3.36 1.33 -9.72
CA LEU A 372 4.77 1.25 -10.11
C LEU A 372 5.26 -0.20 -10.22
N GLU A 373 4.67 -1.13 -9.46
CA GLU A 373 5.01 -2.55 -9.56
C GLU A 373 4.51 -3.17 -10.86
N SER A 374 3.27 -2.86 -11.28
CA SER A 374 2.76 -3.35 -12.57
C SER A 374 3.52 -2.76 -13.77
N LEU A 375 4.15 -1.60 -13.57
CA LEU A 375 5.06 -0.98 -14.54
C LEU A 375 6.49 -1.53 -14.46
N ASN A 376 6.75 -2.53 -13.60
CA ASN A 376 8.07 -3.12 -13.34
C ASN A 376 9.13 -2.12 -12.84
N LEU A 377 8.71 -1.02 -12.21
CA LEU A 377 9.60 -0.01 -11.64
C LEU A 377 10.05 -0.34 -10.22
N CYS A 378 9.29 -1.17 -9.51
CA CYS A 378 9.67 -1.72 -8.22
C CYS A 378 9.03 -3.10 -8.01
N LYS A 379 9.43 -3.80 -6.94
CA LYS A 379 8.81 -5.05 -6.51
C LYS A 379 8.32 -4.89 -5.08
N VAL A 380 7.01 -5.04 -4.88
CA VAL A 380 6.43 -4.98 -3.54
C VAL A 380 6.61 -6.35 -2.88
N GLY A 381 7.12 -6.33 -1.66
CA GLY A 381 7.40 -7.50 -0.85
C GLY A 381 6.15 -8.15 -0.28
N GLN A 382 6.30 -9.39 0.19
CA GLN A 382 5.21 -10.15 0.77
C GLN A 382 4.69 -9.55 2.07
N GLN A 383 5.55 -8.87 2.85
CA GLN A 383 5.13 -8.23 4.09
C GLN A 383 4.03 -7.19 3.86
N LEU A 384 4.06 -6.46 2.73
CA LEU A 384 3.06 -5.47 2.34
C LEU A 384 1.90 -6.06 1.53
N LYS A 385 2.14 -7.11 0.74
CA LYS A 385 1.10 -7.78 -0.07
C LYS A 385 0.16 -8.65 0.75
N HIS A 386 0.65 -9.23 1.85
CA HIS A 386 -0.09 -10.13 2.73
C HIS A 386 -0.25 -9.51 4.13
N PRO A 387 -0.94 -8.37 4.25
CA PRO A 387 -1.20 -7.75 5.55
C PRO A 387 -2.12 -8.63 6.39
N LYS A 388 -2.17 -8.39 7.70
CA LYS A 388 -3.09 -9.13 8.57
C LYS A 388 -4.57 -8.89 8.25
N TRP A 389 -4.93 -7.66 7.89
CA TRP A 389 -6.29 -7.28 7.50
C TRP A 389 -6.33 -6.99 6.00
N PRO A 390 -7.39 -7.40 5.27
CA PRO A 390 -7.47 -7.26 3.81
C PRO A 390 -7.76 -5.80 3.42
N ILE A 391 -6.82 -4.91 3.73
CA ILE A 391 -6.86 -3.47 3.52
C ILE A 391 -5.48 -3.08 3.02
N TRP A 392 -5.41 -2.36 1.90
CA TRP A 392 -4.16 -1.92 1.29
C TRP A 392 -4.24 -0.44 0.93
N VAL A 393 -3.23 0.31 1.34
CA VAL A 393 -2.95 1.62 0.74
C VAL A 393 -2.46 1.38 -0.69
N VAL A 394 -3.00 2.10 -1.67
CA VAL A 394 -2.62 1.98 -3.07
C VAL A 394 -1.99 3.28 -3.54
N GLY A 395 -0.70 3.22 -3.91
CA GLY A 395 0.04 4.35 -4.45
C GLY A 395 0.09 4.37 -5.98
N SER A 396 -0.29 5.50 -6.59
CA SER A 396 0.04 5.84 -7.97
C SER A 396 1.29 6.73 -8.01
N GLU A 397 1.51 7.41 -9.14
CA GLU A 397 2.64 8.35 -9.30
C GLU A 397 2.49 9.62 -8.45
N SER A 398 1.26 10.02 -8.10
CA SER A 398 0.97 11.29 -7.45
C SER A 398 0.01 11.19 -6.27
N HIS A 399 -0.67 10.04 -6.09
CA HIS A 399 -1.80 9.95 -5.18
C HIS A 399 -1.84 8.61 -4.45
N TYR A 400 -2.38 8.65 -3.22
CA TYR A 400 -2.60 7.47 -2.40
C TYR A 400 -4.08 7.31 -2.11
N THR A 401 -4.59 6.09 -2.30
CA THR A 401 -5.97 5.70 -2.03
C THR A 401 -6.01 4.43 -1.19
N VAL A 402 -7.19 3.90 -0.88
CA VAL A 402 -7.31 2.64 -0.13
C VAL A 402 -8.20 1.66 -0.87
N ILE A 403 -7.77 0.40 -0.97
CA ILE A 403 -8.65 -0.72 -1.30
C ILE A 403 -8.80 -1.64 -0.10
N PHE A 404 -9.94 -2.30 0.02
CA PHE A 404 -10.17 -3.29 1.07
C PHE A 404 -11.22 -4.33 0.68
N ALA A 405 -11.17 -5.49 1.31
CA ALA A 405 -12.26 -6.46 1.34
C ALA A 405 -12.91 -6.45 2.73
N VAL A 406 -14.17 -6.87 2.80
CA VAL A 406 -14.88 -7.05 4.07
C VAL A 406 -14.74 -8.45 4.64
N ASN A 407 -14.39 -9.43 3.81
CA ASN A 407 -14.09 -10.78 4.24
C ASN A 407 -12.56 -10.99 4.29
N THR A 408 -12.05 -11.50 5.41
CA THR A 408 -10.65 -11.88 5.59
C THR A 408 -10.23 -13.06 4.72
N ASP A 409 -11.17 -13.92 4.32
CA ASP A 409 -10.90 -15.14 3.56
C ASP A 409 -10.26 -14.87 2.18
N VAL A 410 -10.39 -13.65 1.65
CA VAL A 410 -9.74 -13.24 0.39
C VAL A 410 -8.22 -13.37 0.42
N GLN A 411 -7.64 -13.39 1.63
CA GLN A 411 -6.20 -13.53 1.83
C GLN A 411 -5.73 -14.99 1.87
N HIS A 412 -6.63 -15.92 2.20
CA HIS A 412 -6.28 -17.32 2.37
C HIS A 412 -6.16 -18.02 1.02
N GLU A 413 -5.24 -18.98 0.95
CA GLU A 413 -5.25 -19.96 -0.14
C GLU A 413 -6.44 -20.91 0.07
N ASN A 414 -7.06 -21.34 -1.02
CA ASN A 414 -8.10 -22.36 -0.92
C ASN A 414 -7.47 -23.76 -0.89
N GLU A 415 -8.26 -24.77 -0.49
CA GLU A 415 -7.79 -26.15 -0.39
C GLU A 415 -7.09 -26.65 -1.66
N LEU A 416 -7.54 -26.22 -2.85
CA LEU A 416 -6.96 -26.65 -4.11
C LEU A 416 -5.58 -26.01 -4.36
N GLU A 417 -5.39 -24.74 -4.00
CA GLU A 417 -4.11 -24.06 -4.08
C GLU A 417 -3.09 -24.61 -3.08
N GLU A 418 -3.53 -24.90 -1.85
CA GLU A 418 -2.68 -25.54 -0.84
C GLU A 418 -2.24 -26.94 -1.29
N ARG A 419 -3.20 -27.71 -1.84
CA ARG A 419 -2.93 -29.05 -2.37
C ARG A 419 -2.00 -29.01 -3.58
N GLU A 420 -2.18 -28.06 -4.49
CA GLU A 420 -1.26 -27.84 -5.62
C GLU A 420 0.14 -27.52 -5.13
N SER A 421 0.28 -26.60 -4.17
CA SER A 421 1.58 -26.22 -3.61
C SER A 421 2.29 -27.40 -2.96
N LEU A 422 1.56 -28.28 -2.27
CA LEU A 422 2.10 -29.51 -1.68
C LEU A 422 2.59 -30.50 -2.75
N ILE A 423 1.78 -30.73 -3.80
CA ILE A 423 2.14 -31.65 -4.89
C ILE A 423 3.30 -31.09 -5.71
N ARG A 424 3.28 -29.77 -5.97
CA ARG A 424 4.34 -29.05 -6.68
C ARG A 424 5.65 -29.12 -5.94
N ARG A 425 5.62 -28.96 -4.60
CA ARG A 425 6.81 -29.11 -3.77
C ARG A 425 7.38 -30.53 -3.86
N ALA A 426 6.55 -31.56 -3.67
CA ALA A 426 7.00 -32.95 -3.79
C ALA A 426 7.58 -33.23 -5.18
N PHE A 427 6.97 -32.70 -6.24
CA PHE A 427 7.49 -32.80 -7.60
C PHE A 427 8.86 -32.13 -7.75
N ASN A 428 9.00 -30.89 -7.27
CA ASN A 428 10.25 -30.15 -7.33
C ASN A 428 11.38 -30.79 -6.49
N ASP A 429 11.04 -31.44 -5.37
CA ASP A 429 12.01 -32.17 -4.54
C ASP A 429 12.60 -33.39 -5.29
N GLN A 430 11.88 -33.90 -6.30
CA GLN A 430 12.36 -34.94 -7.21
C GLN A 430 12.99 -34.38 -8.51
N ASP A 431 12.93 -33.07 -8.74
CA ASP A 431 13.47 -32.42 -9.94
C ASP A 431 15.00 -32.27 -9.84
N GLN A 432 15.72 -33.19 -10.45
CA GLN A 432 17.19 -33.17 -10.54
C GLN A 432 17.73 -32.27 -11.66
N SER A 433 16.86 -31.67 -12.48
CA SER A 433 17.26 -30.84 -13.62
C SER A 433 17.62 -29.40 -13.25
N GLY A 434 17.51 -29.03 -11.97
CA GLY A 434 17.76 -27.68 -11.49
C GLY A 434 16.62 -26.70 -11.79
N GLY A 435 15.37 -27.20 -11.89
CA GLY A 435 14.17 -26.39 -12.12
C GLY A 435 13.65 -26.43 -13.57
N GLY A 436 14.07 -27.41 -14.36
CA GLY A 436 13.55 -27.65 -15.71
C GLY A 436 12.10 -28.14 -15.75
N GLY A 437 11.51 -28.51 -14.60
CA GLY A 437 10.08 -28.81 -14.50
C GLY A 437 9.68 -30.20 -14.97
N PHE A 438 10.61 -31.15 -14.93
CA PHE A 438 10.37 -32.56 -15.24
C PHE A 438 11.11 -33.50 -14.28
N ILE A 439 10.57 -34.72 -14.10
CA ILE A 439 11.11 -35.75 -13.19
C ILE A 439 11.20 -37.11 -13.89
N SER A 440 11.96 -38.06 -13.33
CA SER A 440 12.00 -39.44 -13.83
C SER A 440 10.75 -40.22 -13.41
N VAL A 441 10.55 -41.39 -14.03
CA VAL A 441 9.46 -42.32 -13.66
C VAL A 441 9.58 -42.74 -12.20
N GLU A 442 10.78 -42.98 -11.68
CA GLU A 442 11.02 -43.28 -10.27
C GLU A 442 10.63 -42.09 -9.37
N GLY A 443 10.97 -40.87 -9.80
CA GLY A 443 10.56 -39.64 -9.13
C GLY A 443 9.04 -39.52 -9.03
N LEU A 444 8.30 -39.83 -10.10
CA LEU A 444 6.83 -39.80 -10.09
C LEU A 444 6.26 -40.75 -9.03
N HIS A 445 6.78 -41.97 -8.90
CA HIS A 445 6.31 -42.91 -7.88
C HIS A 445 6.51 -42.37 -6.45
N GLN A 446 7.63 -41.66 -6.21
CA GLN A 446 7.90 -41.02 -4.94
C GLN A 446 6.90 -39.89 -4.67
N VAL A 447 6.63 -39.02 -5.66
CA VAL A 447 5.62 -37.96 -5.57
C VAL A 447 4.25 -38.54 -5.23
N LEU A 448 3.79 -39.57 -5.96
CA LEU A 448 2.49 -40.20 -5.73
C LEU A 448 2.36 -40.75 -4.31
N LYS A 449 3.43 -41.37 -3.79
CA LYS A 449 3.48 -41.89 -2.43
C LYS A 449 3.45 -40.80 -1.37
N GLU A 450 4.28 -39.76 -1.51
CA GLU A 450 4.36 -38.64 -0.56
C GLU A 450 3.06 -37.83 -0.50
N THR A 451 2.40 -37.68 -1.65
CA THR A 451 1.18 -36.89 -1.77
C THR A 451 -0.09 -37.72 -1.57
N ASN A 452 0.04 -39.03 -1.33
CA ASN A 452 -1.07 -39.97 -1.17
C ASN A 452 -2.05 -39.97 -2.37
N ILE A 453 -1.51 -40.07 -3.57
CA ILE A 453 -2.27 -40.12 -4.83
C ILE A 453 -2.26 -41.54 -5.35
N ASN A 454 -3.44 -42.12 -5.54
CA ASN A 454 -3.62 -43.42 -6.14
C ASN A 454 -3.91 -43.26 -7.63
N MET A 455 -2.87 -43.33 -8.45
CA MET A 455 -2.96 -43.13 -9.91
C MET A 455 -3.42 -44.42 -10.62
N PRO A 456 -4.48 -44.38 -11.44
CA PRO A 456 -4.87 -45.51 -12.28
C PRO A 456 -3.73 -45.93 -13.23
N GLN A 457 -3.57 -47.24 -13.44
CA GLN A 457 -2.47 -47.79 -14.22
C GLN A 457 -2.41 -47.23 -15.65
N GLU A 458 -3.56 -47.08 -16.32
CA GLU A 458 -3.64 -46.48 -17.67
C GLU A 458 -3.05 -45.06 -17.72
N LYS A 459 -3.38 -44.22 -16.73
CA LYS A 459 -2.87 -42.84 -16.65
C LYS A 459 -1.37 -42.81 -16.31
N LEU A 460 -0.92 -43.74 -15.47
CA LEU A 460 0.49 -43.88 -15.11
C LEU A 460 1.35 -44.32 -16.30
N GLU A 461 0.88 -45.29 -17.08
CA GLU A 461 1.53 -45.75 -18.31
C GLU A 461 1.61 -44.61 -19.33
N ASN A 462 0.52 -43.87 -19.52
CA ASN A 462 0.48 -42.72 -20.43
C ASN A 462 1.50 -41.63 -20.06
N LEU A 463 1.61 -41.28 -18.78
CA LEU A 463 2.61 -40.31 -18.29
C LEU A 463 4.05 -40.83 -18.41
N SER A 464 4.25 -42.16 -18.33
CA SER A 464 5.58 -42.76 -18.31
C SER A 464 6.14 -43.08 -19.70
N ASN A 465 5.31 -42.99 -20.76
CA ASN A 465 5.67 -43.39 -22.12
C ASN A 465 6.92 -42.70 -22.69
N MET A 466 7.18 -41.45 -22.30
CA MET A 466 8.34 -40.67 -22.76
C MET A 466 9.60 -40.89 -21.93
N GLY A 467 9.53 -41.64 -20.82
CA GLY A 467 10.64 -41.89 -19.90
C GLY A 467 10.93 -40.75 -18.91
N PHE A 468 10.23 -39.62 -19.03
CA PHE A 468 10.26 -38.50 -18.09
C PHE A 468 8.86 -37.87 -18.03
N ILE A 469 8.58 -37.17 -16.92
CA ILE A 469 7.26 -36.63 -16.63
C ILE A 469 7.38 -35.12 -16.52
N VAL A 470 6.61 -34.39 -17.34
CA VAL A 470 6.53 -32.92 -17.30
C VAL A 470 5.43 -32.49 -16.32
N TRP A 471 5.70 -31.45 -15.53
CA TRP A 471 4.73 -30.94 -14.55
C TRP A 471 3.35 -30.66 -15.15
N SER A 472 3.29 -30.00 -16.31
CA SER A 472 2.02 -29.63 -16.95
C SER A 472 1.16 -30.84 -17.27
N GLU A 473 1.74 -31.90 -17.83
CA GLU A 473 1.02 -33.13 -18.18
C GLU A 473 0.56 -33.90 -16.93
N PHE A 474 1.44 -34.00 -15.94
CA PHE A 474 1.09 -34.60 -14.65
C PHE A 474 -0.06 -33.85 -13.97
N TRP A 475 0.02 -32.52 -13.95
CA TRP A 475 -1.01 -31.69 -13.34
C TRP A 475 -2.35 -31.80 -14.07
N GLN A 476 -2.37 -31.79 -15.41
CA GLN A 476 -3.60 -32.01 -16.20
C GLN A 476 -4.23 -33.37 -15.86
N THR A 477 -3.42 -34.41 -15.73
CA THR A 477 -3.88 -35.75 -15.36
C THR A 477 -4.55 -35.75 -13.97
N LEU A 478 -4.02 -34.97 -13.03
CA LEU A 478 -4.60 -34.81 -11.69
C LEU A 478 -5.91 -34.03 -11.68
N LEU A 479 -6.07 -33.01 -12.54
CA LEU A 479 -7.32 -32.23 -12.65
C LEU A 479 -8.51 -33.09 -13.11
N GLU A 480 -8.25 -34.19 -13.79
CA GLU A 480 -9.27 -35.16 -14.22
C GLU A 480 -9.51 -36.28 -13.19
N LEU A 481 -8.64 -36.40 -12.18
CA LEU A 481 -8.67 -37.50 -11.22
C LEU A 481 -9.55 -37.13 -10.00
N ASP A 482 -10.40 -38.06 -9.58
CA ASP A 482 -11.31 -37.83 -8.45
C ASP A 482 -10.58 -37.60 -7.12
N ARG A 483 -11.16 -36.73 -6.27
CA ARG A 483 -10.60 -36.39 -4.95
C ARG A 483 -10.45 -37.60 -4.02
N SER A 484 -11.31 -38.62 -4.17
CA SER A 484 -11.29 -39.84 -3.34
C SER A 484 -10.00 -40.67 -3.51
N VAL A 485 -9.32 -40.51 -4.64
CA VAL A 485 -8.04 -41.18 -4.95
C VAL A 485 -6.86 -40.19 -4.93
N GLY A 486 -7.05 -39.01 -4.34
CA GLY A 486 -6.01 -37.99 -4.19
C GLY A 486 -5.88 -37.01 -5.35
N GLY A 487 -6.78 -37.06 -6.34
CA GLY A 487 -6.83 -36.15 -7.49
C GLY A 487 -7.45 -34.78 -7.19
N MET A 488 -7.54 -33.93 -8.21
CA MET A 488 -7.89 -32.51 -8.13
C MET A 488 -9.20 -32.14 -8.85
N LYS A 489 -9.97 -33.14 -9.30
CA LYS A 489 -11.23 -32.90 -10.01
C LYS A 489 -12.21 -32.12 -9.15
N ASP A 490 -12.68 -30.99 -9.68
CA ASP A 490 -13.67 -30.15 -9.03
C ASP A 490 -15.06 -30.40 -9.60
N SER A 491 -15.92 -31.01 -8.79
CA SER A 491 -17.32 -31.29 -9.15
C SER A 491 -18.19 -30.03 -9.18
N THR A 492 -17.73 -28.91 -8.64
CA THR A 492 -18.47 -27.62 -8.66
C THR A 492 -18.30 -26.85 -9.97
N GLY A 493 -17.32 -27.23 -10.80
CA GLY A 493 -17.00 -26.55 -12.06
C GLY A 493 -16.30 -25.19 -11.90
N MET A 494 -16.02 -24.74 -10.67
CA MET A 494 -15.29 -23.49 -10.42
C MET A 494 -13.76 -23.68 -10.45
N MET A 495 -13.28 -24.92 -10.37
CA MET A 495 -11.87 -25.33 -10.36
C MET A 495 -11.00 -24.63 -9.30
N GLY A 496 -11.59 -24.14 -8.21
CA GLY A 496 -10.88 -23.31 -7.22
C GLY A 496 -10.73 -21.84 -7.61
N LYS A 497 -11.50 -21.35 -8.58
CA LYS A 497 -11.63 -19.93 -8.92
C LYS A 497 -12.09 -19.15 -7.69
N LYS A 498 -11.38 -18.07 -7.36
CA LYS A 498 -11.79 -17.15 -6.28
C LYS A 498 -12.66 -16.05 -6.85
N ILE A 499 -13.78 -15.79 -6.18
CA ILE A 499 -14.68 -14.69 -6.48
C ILE A 499 -14.92 -13.93 -5.18
N PHE A 500 -14.60 -12.64 -5.18
CA PHE A 500 -14.77 -11.78 -4.02
C PHE A 500 -14.91 -10.32 -4.44
N ASP A 501 -15.41 -9.49 -3.52
CA ASP A 501 -15.54 -8.06 -3.74
C ASP A 501 -14.39 -7.27 -3.10
N LEU A 502 -13.86 -6.30 -3.85
CA LEU A 502 -12.99 -5.24 -3.33
C LEU A 502 -13.73 -3.91 -3.38
N TYR A 503 -13.48 -3.08 -2.38
CA TYR A 503 -13.97 -1.72 -2.29
C TYR A 503 -12.80 -0.77 -2.41
N HIS A 504 -12.95 0.26 -3.23
CA HIS A 504 -11.95 1.29 -3.44
C HIS A 504 -12.48 2.62 -2.92
N PHE A 505 -11.75 3.27 -2.02
CA PHE A 505 -12.06 4.61 -1.52
C PHE A 505 -10.96 5.58 -1.93
N ASN A 506 -11.32 6.62 -2.69
CA ASN A 506 -10.35 7.56 -3.27
C ASN A 506 -10.03 8.78 -2.39
N GLY A 507 -10.90 9.13 -1.44
CA GLY A 507 -10.75 10.26 -0.52
C GLY A 507 -10.80 11.66 -1.14
N ILE A 508 -10.85 11.81 -2.47
CA ILE A 508 -10.64 13.10 -3.14
C ILE A 508 -11.86 14.02 -3.02
N ALA A 509 -11.68 15.18 -2.39
CA ALA A 509 -12.64 16.28 -2.36
C ALA A 509 -11.99 17.61 -2.78
N LYS A 510 -11.35 17.62 -3.95
CA LYS A 510 -10.68 18.79 -4.52
C LYS A 510 -11.63 19.57 -5.42
N SER A 511 -11.58 20.90 -5.37
CA SER A 511 -12.19 21.76 -6.39
C SER A 511 -11.37 21.65 -7.67
N VAL A 512 -11.93 21.11 -8.75
CA VAL A 512 -11.25 21.08 -10.04
C VAL A 512 -11.35 22.49 -10.63
N LEU A 513 -10.26 23.26 -10.58
CA LEU A 513 -10.11 24.41 -11.46
C LEU A 513 -9.84 23.86 -12.86
N SER A 514 -10.91 23.48 -13.58
CA SER A 514 -10.78 23.11 -14.98
C SER A 514 -10.21 24.31 -15.72
N GLY A 515 -9.05 24.15 -16.38
CA GLY A 515 -8.32 25.19 -17.10
C GLY A 515 -9.04 25.81 -18.31
N ASN A 516 -10.37 25.70 -18.41
CA ASN A 516 -11.18 26.21 -19.50
C ASN A 516 -12.38 27.08 -19.07
N GLN A 517 -12.49 27.48 -17.80
CA GLN A 517 -13.54 28.43 -17.38
C GLN A 517 -12.97 29.79 -17.00
N VAL A 518 -12.50 30.52 -18.03
CA VAL A 518 -12.51 31.99 -18.00
C VAL A 518 -13.78 32.42 -18.74
N ALA A 519 -14.90 32.48 -18.01
CA ALA A 519 -16.11 33.28 -18.26
C ALA A 519 -17.39 32.51 -17.84
N GLY A 520 -17.88 32.80 -16.63
CA GLY A 520 -19.22 32.39 -16.18
C GLY A 520 -19.22 32.11 -14.69
N GLY A 521 -19.91 32.95 -13.91
CA GLY A 521 -20.02 32.82 -12.45
C GLY A 521 -20.88 31.64 -12.00
N GLY A 522 -20.47 30.42 -12.34
CA GLY A 522 -21.01 29.17 -11.79
C GLY A 522 -20.04 28.55 -10.80
N GLU A 523 -20.56 27.97 -9.72
CA GLU A 523 -19.78 27.25 -8.71
C GLU A 523 -18.82 26.25 -9.37
N SER A 524 -17.54 26.28 -8.99
CA SER A 524 -16.56 25.31 -9.47
C SER A 524 -17.00 23.91 -9.02
N PRO A 525 -17.08 22.92 -9.93
CA PRO A 525 -17.54 21.59 -9.56
C PRO A 525 -16.56 20.97 -8.55
N MET A 526 -16.99 20.88 -7.29
CA MET A 526 -16.24 20.17 -6.25
C MET A 526 -16.32 18.68 -6.53
N GLN A 527 -15.16 18.05 -6.75
CA GLN A 527 -15.09 16.59 -6.73
C GLN A 527 -15.49 16.14 -5.32
N LYS A 528 -16.26 15.06 -5.23
CA LYS A 528 -16.61 14.43 -3.95
C LYS A 528 -15.85 13.12 -3.80
N PRO A 529 -15.52 12.68 -2.57
CA PRO A 529 -14.96 11.37 -2.33
C PRO A 529 -15.91 10.30 -2.87
N ARG A 530 -15.35 9.19 -3.33
CA ARG A 530 -16.11 8.08 -3.91
C ARG A 530 -15.68 6.76 -3.30
N ILE A 531 -16.66 5.88 -3.18
CA ILE A 531 -16.45 4.46 -2.90
C ILE A 531 -16.96 3.65 -4.09
N SER A 532 -16.09 2.85 -4.69
CA SER A 532 -16.44 1.98 -5.82
C SER A 532 -16.33 0.53 -5.38
N LYS A 533 -17.33 -0.28 -5.73
CA LYS A 533 -17.32 -1.73 -5.53
C LYS A 533 -16.85 -2.40 -6.82
N MET A 534 -15.88 -3.30 -6.70
CA MET A 534 -15.32 -4.08 -7.79
C MET A 534 -15.44 -5.57 -7.47
N SER A 535 -16.10 -6.30 -8.37
CA SER A 535 -16.12 -7.76 -8.34
C SER A 535 -14.82 -8.29 -8.92
N VAL A 536 -14.12 -9.15 -8.18
CA VAL A 536 -12.84 -9.72 -8.56
C VAL A 536 -12.98 -11.22 -8.74
N SER A 537 -12.52 -11.69 -9.89
CA SER A 537 -12.47 -13.10 -10.26
C SER A 537 -11.02 -13.48 -10.53
N VAL A 538 -10.47 -14.39 -9.72
CA VAL A 538 -9.09 -14.90 -9.86
C VAL A 538 -9.17 -16.35 -10.34
N PRO A 539 -8.76 -16.65 -11.58
CA PRO A 539 -8.69 -18.03 -12.03
C PRO A 539 -7.57 -18.77 -11.28
N PRO A 540 -7.68 -20.10 -11.13
CA PRO A 540 -6.63 -20.92 -10.54
C PRO A 540 -5.28 -20.74 -11.25
N LYS A 541 -4.18 -20.80 -10.49
CA LYS A 541 -2.80 -20.58 -11.00
C LYS A 541 -2.47 -21.45 -12.23
N TRP A 542 -3.03 -22.67 -12.27
CA TRP A 542 -2.82 -23.67 -13.33
C TRP A 542 -3.80 -23.61 -14.50
N THR A 543 -4.69 -22.63 -14.56
CA THR A 543 -5.59 -22.46 -15.70
C THR A 543 -4.74 -22.18 -16.96
N PRO A 544 -4.91 -22.87 -18.10
CA PRO A 544 -4.10 -22.58 -19.29
C PRO A 544 -4.36 -21.17 -19.83
N GLU A 545 -3.37 -20.55 -20.48
CA GLU A 545 -3.49 -19.18 -20.99
C GLU A 545 -4.55 -19.04 -22.10
N GLU A 546 -4.72 -20.09 -22.92
CA GLU A 546 -5.70 -20.14 -24.02
C GLU A 546 -7.15 -20.02 -23.54
N PHE A 547 -7.45 -20.52 -22.33
CA PHE A 547 -8.78 -20.38 -21.70
C PHE A 547 -9.01 -19.01 -21.07
N MET A 548 -8.00 -18.14 -20.98
CA MET A 548 -8.17 -16.75 -20.56
C MET A 548 -8.50 -15.81 -21.73
N ALA A 549 -8.06 -16.15 -22.94
CA ALA A 549 -8.21 -15.29 -24.13
C ALA A 549 -9.63 -15.33 -24.73
N THR A 550 -10.45 -16.32 -24.37
CA THR A 550 -11.82 -16.51 -24.92
C THR A 550 -12.87 -15.56 -24.31
N GLY A 551 -12.47 -14.61 -23.45
CA GLY A 551 -13.33 -13.52 -22.99
C GLY A 551 -13.43 -12.32 -23.95
N SER A 552 -12.62 -12.27 -25.01
CA SER A 552 -12.71 -11.25 -26.06
C SER A 552 -13.12 -11.85 -27.39
N SER A 553 -14.38 -11.59 -27.77
CA SER A 553 -14.94 -11.72 -29.13
C SER A 553 -14.70 -13.06 -29.85
N GLY A 554 -15.69 -13.95 -29.78
CA GLY A 554 -15.86 -15.06 -30.72
C GLY A 554 -17.33 -15.23 -31.09
N GLU A 555 -17.74 -14.73 -32.26
CA GLU A 555 -19.00 -15.09 -32.89
C GLU A 555 -18.93 -16.55 -33.38
N GLY A 556 -19.99 -17.32 -33.11
CA GLY A 556 -20.38 -18.48 -33.91
C GLY A 556 -20.21 -19.86 -33.26
N SER A 557 -21.28 -20.36 -32.64
CA SER A 557 -21.91 -21.64 -32.99
C SER A 557 -23.06 -21.94 -32.02
N SER A 558 -24.26 -22.06 -32.58
CA SER A 558 -25.49 -22.44 -31.90
C SER A 558 -25.40 -23.84 -31.30
N ASN A 559 -25.61 -23.96 -29.98
CA ASN A 559 -26.30 -25.11 -29.39
C ASN A 559 -26.93 -24.70 -28.06
N GLU A 560 -28.22 -25.03 -27.91
CA GLU A 560 -29.06 -24.76 -26.75
C GLU A 560 -28.51 -25.44 -25.50
N VAL A 561 -28.01 -24.66 -24.54
CA VAL A 561 -27.83 -25.10 -23.15
C VAL A 561 -28.07 -23.90 -22.22
N VAL A 562 -29.10 -24.04 -21.37
CA VAL A 562 -29.39 -23.39 -20.07
C VAL A 562 -28.85 -21.97 -19.87
N GLU A 563 -29.75 -21.00 -19.67
CA GLU A 563 -29.47 -19.64 -19.18
C GLU A 563 -28.66 -19.66 -17.87
N VAL A 564 -27.34 -19.69 -17.99
CA VAL A 564 -26.42 -19.23 -16.97
C VAL A 564 -26.13 -17.77 -17.31
N SER A 565 -26.47 -16.87 -16.39
CA SER A 565 -26.22 -15.43 -16.45
C SER A 565 -24.93 -15.10 -17.22
N LYS A 566 -25.05 -14.34 -18.33
CA LYS A 566 -23.89 -13.85 -19.10
C LYS A 566 -22.88 -13.22 -18.13
N PRO A 567 -21.60 -13.64 -18.13
CA PRO A 567 -20.59 -12.97 -17.31
C PRO A 567 -20.51 -11.50 -17.75
N GLU A 568 -20.56 -10.57 -16.79
CA GLU A 568 -20.36 -9.16 -17.07
C GLU A 568 -19.05 -8.97 -17.84
N PRO A 569 -19.00 -8.07 -18.85
CA PRO A 569 -17.79 -7.84 -19.61
C PRO A 569 -16.68 -7.37 -18.67
N PHE A 570 -15.53 -8.02 -18.76
CA PHE A 570 -14.36 -7.67 -17.97
C PHE A 570 -13.88 -6.26 -18.31
N GLN A 571 -13.60 -5.45 -17.29
CA GLN A 571 -13.23 -4.05 -17.44
C GLN A 571 -11.77 -3.83 -17.00
N HIS A 572 -11.13 -2.78 -17.52
CA HIS A 572 -9.75 -2.42 -17.18
C HIS A 572 -9.67 -0.97 -16.68
N ALA A 573 -8.89 -0.80 -15.62
CA ALA A 573 -8.51 0.49 -15.04
C ALA A 573 -7.13 0.31 -14.37
N PRO A 574 -6.33 1.37 -14.17
CA PRO A 574 -5.00 1.26 -13.53
C PRO A 574 -5.03 0.56 -12.18
N LEU A 575 -6.12 0.67 -11.42
CA LEU A 575 -6.29 -0.04 -10.15
C LEU A 575 -6.29 -1.57 -10.32
N VAL A 576 -6.83 -2.08 -11.44
CA VAL A 576 -6.84 -3.52 -11.74
C VAL A 576 -5.41 -4.05 -11.89
N ASP A 577 -4.49 -3.23 -12.40
CA ASP A 577 -3.09 -3.63 -12.54
C ASP A 577 -2.41 -3.74 -11.17
N CYS A 578 -2.75 -2.87 -10.21
CA CYS A 578 -2.35 -3.03 -8.80
C CYS A 578 -2.91 -4.32 -8.19
N VAL A 579 -4.20 -4.62 -8.42
CA VAL A 579 -4.83 -5.86 -7.92
C VAL A 579 -4.13 -7.10 -8.47
N ARG A 580 -3.71 -7.07 -9.74
CA ARG A 580 -2.99 -8.17 -10.38
C ARG A 580 -1.62 -8.43 -9.78
N THR A 581 -0.98 -7.45 -9.12
CA THR A 581 0.29 -7.69 -8.44
C THR A 581 0.14 -8.51 -7.16
N ARG A 582 -1.07 -8.55 -6.57
CA ARG A 582 -1.42 -9.40 -5.42
C ARG A 582 -2.12 -10.69 -5.82
N TRP A 583 -3.08 -10.62 -6.74
CA TRP A 583 -3.81 -11.75 -7.28
C TRP A 583 -3.52 -11.84 -8.77
N ALA A 584 -2.47 -12.60 -9.12
CA ALA A 584 -2.07 -12.79 -10.50
C ALA A 584 -3.26 -13.26 -11.33
N ARG A 585 -3.40 -12.71 -12.55
CA ARG A 585 -4.49 -13.04 -13.49
C ARG A 585 -5.89 -12.63 -13.02
N ALA A 586 -6.00 -11.81 -11.97
CA ALA A 586 -7.27 -11.25 -11.57
C ALA A 586 -7.95 -10.50 -12.72
N VAL A 587 -9.25 -10.71 -12.81
CA VAL A 587 -10.15 -10.03 -13.72
C VAL A 587 -11.24 -9.34 -12.91
N CYS A 588 -11.54 -8.09 -13.27
CA CYS A 588 -12.39 -7.22 -12.47
C CYS A 588 -13.59 -6.72 -13.29
N SER A 589 -14.73 -6.53 -12.62
CA SER A 589 -15.88 -5.77 -13.14
C SER A 589 -16.42 -4.83 -12.07
N TRP A 590 -17.02 -3.72 -12.49
CA TRP A 590 -17.71 -2.77 -11.62
C TRP A 590 -18.90 -2.15 -12.35
N SER A 591 -19.76 -1.50 -11.57
CA SER A 591 -20.87 -0.69 -12.09
C SER A 591 -20.62 0.79 -11.83
N GLY A 592 -21.05 1.64 -12.76
CA GLY A 592 -20.83 3.09 -12.68
C GLY A 592 -19.44 3.51 -13.12
N ASP A 593 -18.92 4.57 -12.48
CA ASP A 593 -17.65 5.18 -12.85
C ASP A 593 -16.46 4.26 -12.52
N PRO A 594 -15.41 4.25 -13.36
CA PRO A 594 -14.22 3.45 -13.12
C PRO A 594 -13.51 3.87 -11.82
N PRO A 595 -12.99 2.91 -11.03
CA PRO A 595 -12.17 3.24 -9.88
C PRO A 595 -10.88 3.95 -10.34
N SER A 596 -10.71 5.21 -9.94
CA SER A 596 -9.55 6.01 -10.33
C SER A 596 -8.55 6.19 -9.19
N ILE A 597 -7.30 5.84 -9.47
CA ILE A 597 -6.13 6.12 -8.62
C ILE A 597 -5.22 7.20 -9.24
N VAL A 598 -5.63 7.77 -10.37
CA VAL A 598 -4.92 8.79 -11.14
C VAL A 598 -5.75 10.07 -11.17
#